data_AF-A0A7D5E083-F1
#
_entry.id   AF-A0A7D5E083-F1
#
_cell.length_a   1.000
_cell.length_b   1.000
_cell.length_c   1.000
_cell.angle_alpha   90.00
_cell.angle_beta   90.00
_cell.angle_gamma   90.00
#
_symmetry.space_group_name_H-M   'P 1'
#
loop_
_entity.id
_entity.type
_entity.pdbx_description
1 polymer ?
#
loop_
_entity_poly.entity_id
_entity_poly.type
_entity_poly.pdbx_seq_one_letter_code
_entity_poly.pdbx_strand_id
1 'polypeptide(L)'
;MQRGPPPETATGQRRDRGQLLLVAGLGIAVAFVALALVVNSVVFTHNLATRPSASGADAMEYQDVVVEGVGGVLAEANAREYVGHGALNDAFRDDTTEWANLTLQQYAAHGTLTSVTIHDVTNGTGIHQASVREFTDRSGAADWSLFDDADGARRFTMNLTDDRSGTLTVTTTFADGSTHSVDVDTGSTVTVDGGCSAPAPATVDFSSASVDGAHCAALEGFTSGTVEEIAFTNGDGVAGRYVVVANAPTGGLYTSGTYTDHYYTADSSSPYALDAVYAATLNVTYRAPDIEYETQVRLEPDAAPQGPRYGVVPLADRVVFTHPNDPKNLSTVDALGGVTRFAPTNATVIGPREYDFTGDGVLDTPYVDDGGTLALQNRSGRVALATGADHTKSLVAVGQWNGTEPAVYYTGTGNTVYRVRPGESPEAILSDTNSGVYAVVGIGDIDGDGADELVYLGNSQQLRYFEADGTHDPIPNGGVGLNNGIGAGAPVDLNGDGVDRVPMVDGSNNLHLINTNTKEKILSGNVAATPVTAFDVDGDGERELVYVDNQEVKYADDVLGSPTRHPFNNSTGGAITADGQTGVA
;
A
#
# COMPACT_ATOMS: atom_id res chain seq x y z
N MET A 1 7.94 111.59 -54.22
CA MET A 1 7.66 110.24 -53.68
C MET A 1 8.40 110.12 -52.36
N GLN A 2 7.70 110.24 -51.23
CA GLN A 2 8.28 110.38 -49.89
C GLN A 2 8.24 109.03 -49.15
N ARG A 3 9.39 108.60 -48.62
CA ARG A 3 9.58 107.37 -47.82
C ARG A 3 9.04 107.54 -46.41
N GLY A 4 8.35 106.52 -45.89
CA GLY A 4 7.99 106.36 -44.47
C GLY A 4 8.89 105.34 -43.73
N PRO A 5 8.90 105.34 -42.37
CA PRO A 5 9.88 104.67 -41.50
C PRO A 5 9.47 103.21 -41.09
N PRO A 6 10.32 102.47 -40.33
CA PRO A 6 10.34 101.00 -40.25
C PRO A 6 9.44 100.40 -39.13
N PRO A 7 9.31 99.04 -39.05
CA PRO A 7 8.33 98.38 -38.20
C PRO A 7 8.85 98.09 -36.78
N GLU A 8 7.92 98.10 -35.83
CA GLU A 8 8.14 97.68 -34.44
C GLU A 8 7.72 96.22 -34.24
N THR A 9 8.58 95.47 -33.57
CA THR A 9 8.47 94.05 -33.24
C THR A 9 7.49 93.77 -32.10
N ALA A 10 6.65 92.74 -32.23
CA ALA A 10 5.98 92.10 -31.09
C ALA A 10 6.18 90.57 -31.14
N THR A 11 7.26 90.16 -30.50
CA THR A 11 7.52 88.80 -30.00
C THR A 11 6.56 88.49 -28.86
N GLY A 12 5.65 87.51 -29.00
CA GLY A 12 4.77 87.17 -27.87
C GLY A 12 3.72 86.08 -28.06
N GLN A 13 3.93 85.07 -28.91
CA GLN A 13 2.90 84.02 -29.08
C GLN A 13 3.42 82.60 -29.37
N ARG A 14 4.63 82.26 -28.89
CA ARG A 14 5.16 80.87 -28.97
C ARG A 14 5.61 80.26 -27.64
N ARG A 15 5.72 81.02 -26.54
CA ARG A 15 6.13 80.48 -25.23
C ARG A 15 4.98 79.80 -24.45
N ASP A 16 3.74 80.23 -24.63
CA ASP A 16 2.60 79.67 -23.88
C ASP A 16 2.17 78.25 -24.32
N ARG A 17 2.34 77.89 -25.60
CA ARG A 17 1.99 76.53 -26.07
C ARG A 17 2.97 75.45 -25.61
N GLY A 18 4.25 75.82 -25.45
CA GLY A 18 5.28 74.93 -24.92
C GLY A 18 5.08 74.64 -23.43
N GLN A 19 4.71 75.66 -22.64
CA GLN A 19 4.35 75.49 -21.24
C GLN A 19 3.05 74.72 -21.05
N LEU A 20 2.03 74.94 -21.88
CA LEU A 20 0.79 74.15 -21.85
C LEU A 20 1.03 72.67 -22.17
N LEU A 21 1.93 72.34 -23.11
CA LEU A 21 2.31 70.96 -23.39
C LEU A 21 3.09 70.31 -22.24
N LEU A 22 3.95 71.06 -21.56
CA LEU A 22 4.73 70.57 -20.41
C LEU A 22 3.85 70.34 -19.18
N VAL A 23 2.89 71.24 -18.92
CA VAL A 23 1.92 71.10 -17.83
C VAL A 23 0.93 69.97 -18.12
N ALA A 24 0.45 69.84 -19.37
CA ALA A 24 -0.39 68.72 -19.77
C ALA A 24 0.36 67.38 -19.69
N GLY A 25 1.62 67.34 -20.14
CA GLY A 25 2.47 66.14 -20.03
C GLY A 25 2.74 65.72 -18.59
N LEU A 26 3.02 66.68 -17.69
CA LEU A 26 3.21 66.41 -16.27
C LEU A 26 1.90 65.95 -15.61
N GLY A 27 0.76 66.56 -15.95
CA GLY A 27 -0.55 66.14 -15.44
C GLY A 27 -0.90 64.71 -15.83
N ILE A 28 -0.60 64.32 -17.08
CA ILE A 28 -0.79 62.94 -17.56
C ILE A 28 0.18 61.98 -16.84
N ALA A 29 1.45 62.36 -16.65
CA ALA A 29 2.41 61.52 -15.94
C ALA A 29 1.99 61.27 -14.48
N VAL A 30 1.53 62.30 -13.77
CA VAL A 30 1.02 62.17 -12.39
C VAL A 30 -0.24 61.31 -12.37
N ALA A 31 -1.15 61.46 -13.34
CA ALA A 31 -2.34 60.62 -13.44
C ALA A 31 -1.97 59.14 -13.66
N PHE A 32 -0.95 58.84 -14.47
CA PHE A 32 -0.46 57.47 -14.65
C PHE A 32 0.19 56.90 -13.40
N VAL A 33 0.96 57.70 -12.65
CA VAL A 33 1.55 57.25 -11.37
C VAL A 33 0.45 57.00 -10.32
N ALA A 34 -0.53 57.89 -10.22
CA ALA A 34 -1.68 57.72 -9.33
C ALA A 34 -2.52 56.50 -9.74
N LEU A 35 -2.75 56.30 -11.03
CA LEU A 35 -3.45 55.13 -11.55
C LEU A 35 -2.66 53.85 -11.27
N ALA A 36 -1.35 53.84 -11.49
CA ALA A 36 -0.50 52.69 -11.18
C ALA A 36 -0.50 52.37 -9.69
N LEU A 37 -0.46 53.38 -8.81
CA LEU A 37 -0.59 53.18 -7.37
C LEU A 37 -1.97 52.61 -7.01
N VAL A 38 -3.06 53.14 -7.56
CA VAL A 38 -4.41 52.64 -7.32
C VAL A 38 -4.58 51.23 -7.86
N VAL A 39 -4.09 50.93 -9.06
CA VAL A 39 -4.14 49.58 -9.66
C VAL A 39 -3.30 48.61 -8.83
N ASN A 40 -2.09 48.98 -8.41
CA ASN A 40 -1.26 48.13 -7.55
C ASN A 40 -1.89 47.93 -6.17
N SER A 41 -2.55 48.94 -5.59
CA SER A 41 -3.29 48.81 -4.34
C SER A 41 -4.54 47.96 -4.49
N VAL A 42 -5.32 48.11 -5.56
CA VAL A 42 -6.51 47.29 -5.82
C VAL A 42 -6.11 45.84 -6.13
N VAL A 43 -5.03 45.61 -6.88
CA VAL A 43 -4.47 44.26 -7.10
C VAL A 43 -3.96 43.67 -5.79
N PHE A 44 -3.34 44.46 -4.92
CA PHE A 44 -2.91 44.00 -3.58
C PHE A 44 -4.10 43.66 -2.67
N THR A 45 -5.14 44.49 -2.66
CA THR A 45 -6.37 44.25 -1.88
C THR A 45 -7.18 43.09 -2.45
N HIS A 46 -7.23 42.93 -3.77
CA HIS A 46 -7.89 41.79 -4.41
C HIS A 46 -7.13 40.50 -4.12
N ASN A 47 -5.79 40.50 -4.23
CA ASN A 47 -4.96 39.36 -3.83
C ASN A 47 -5.08 39.01 -2.34
N LEU A 48 -5.32 39.98 -1.46
CA LEU A 48 -5.57 39.72 -0.04
C LEU A 48 -6.99 39.17 0.20
N ALA A 49 -7.98 39.64 -0.55
CA ALA A 49 -9.38 39.21 -0.45
C ALA A 49 -9.68 37.88 -1.16
N THR A 50 -8.83 37.44 -2.09
CA THR A 50 -8.94 36.14 -2.78
C THR A 50 -8.09 35.06 -2.13
N ARG A 51 -7.33 35.36 -1.07
CA ARG A 51 -6.78 34.31 -0.21
C ARG A 51 -7.95 33.67 0.52
N PRO A 52 -8.23 32.36 0.33
CA PRO A 52 -9.22 31.70 1.16
C PRO A 52 -8.80 31.89 2.62
N SER A 53 -9.64 32.57 3.40
CA SER A 53 -9.45 32.69 4.84
C SER A 53 -9.76 31.33 5.44
N ALA A 54 -8.78 30.74 6.13
CA ALA A 54 -8.94 29.45 6.76
C ALA A 54 -10.19 29.46 7.67
N SER A 55 -11.12 28.56 7.41
CA SER A 55 -12.40 28.52 8.10
C SER A 55 -12.39 27.47 9.22
N GLY A 56 -13.41 27.51 10.09
CA GLY A 56 -13.61 26.43 11.07
C GLY A 56 -13.90 25.07 10.40
N ALA A 57 -14.38 25.06 9.15
CA ALA A 57 -14.57 23.83 8.39
C ALA A 57 -13.21 23.21 8.01
N ASP A 58 -12.22 24.03 7.65
CA ASP A 58 -10.87 23.56 7.28
C ASP A 58 -10.14 22.90 8.47
N ALA A 59 -10.41 23.39 9.69
CA ALA A 59 -9.88 22.78 10.91
C ALA A 59 -10.54 21.43 11.21
N MET A 60 -11.83 21.27 10.90
CA MET A 60 -12.54 19.98 11.00
C MET A 60 -12.09 19.00 9.90
N GLU A 61 -11.91 19.48 8.68
CA GLU A 61 -11.34 18.69 7.58
C GLU A 61 -9.94 18.19 7.92
N TYR A 62 -9.09 19.04 8.51
CA TYR A 62 -7.80 18.58 9.02
C TYR A 62 -7.94 17.53 10.12
N GLN A 63 -8.94 17.65 11.01
CA GLN A 63 -9.19 16.63 12.02
C GLN A 63 -9.52 15.27 11.37
N ASP A 64 -10.33 15.25 10.31
CA ASP A 64 -10.66 14.02 9.58
C ASP A 64 -9.41 13.42 8.90
N VAL A 65 -8.57 14.27 8.28
CA VAL A 65 -7.26 13.86 7.74
C VAL A 65 -6.36 13.24 8.82
N VAL A 66 -6.39 13.77 10.05
CA VAL A 66 -5.64 13.20 11.18
C VAL A 66 -6.21 11.84 11.59
N VAL A 67 -7.53 11.70 11.70
CA VAL A 67 -8.18 10.43 12.06
C VAL A 67 -7.85 9.36 11.03
N GLU A 68 -7.95 9.69 9.74
CA GLU A 68 -7.66 8.75 8.65
C GLU A 68 -6.17 8.42 8.56
N GLY A 69 -5.31 9.43 8.53
CA GLY A 69 -3.87 9.27 8.36
C GLY A 69 -3.20 8.57 9.56
N VAL A 70 -3.45 9.07 10.78
CA VAL A 70 -2.92 8.42 11.99
C VAL A 70 -3.68 7.12 12.29
N GLY A 71 -4.93 7.00 11.85
CA GLY A 71 -5.68 5.73 11.85
C GLY A 71 -4.97 4.64 11.04
N GLY A 72 -4.46 4.96 9.86
CA GLY A 72 -3.62 4.05 9.08
C GLY A 72 -2.33 3.66 9.82
N VAL A 73 -1.64 4.62 10.45
CA VAL A 73 -0.46 4.35 11.28
C VAL A 73 -0.78 3.43 12.45
N LEU A 74 -1.92 3.62 13.11
CA LEU A 74 -2.40 2.75 14.20
C LEU A 74 -2.67 1.33 13.68
N ALA A 75 -3.31 1.20 12.52
CA ALA A 75 -3.62 -0.08 11.91
C ALA A 75 -2.34 -0.88 11.64
N GLU A 76 -1.34 -0.22 11.05
CA GLU A 76 -0.03 -0.80 10.75
C GLU A 76 0.72 -1.19 12.03
N ALA A 77 0.70 -0.33 13.06
CA ALA A 77 1.32 -0.64 14.35
C ALA A 77 0.67 -1.87 15.00
N ASN A 78 -0.65 -2.04 14.90
CA ASN A 78 -1.34 -3.20 15.45
C ASN A 78 -1.21 -4.48 14.60
N ALA A 79 -0.74 -4.38 13.35
CA ALA A 79 -0.53 -5.54 12.49
C ALA A 79 0.87 -6.18 12.65
N ARG A 80 1.84 -5.41 13.16
CA ARG A 80 3.24 -5.84 13.30
C ARG A 80 3.51 -6.48 14.66
N GLU A 81 4.46 -7.41 14.70
CA GLU A 81 4.97 -7.96 15.95
C GLU A 81 6.01 -7.03 16.60
N TYR A 82 5.82 -6.72 17.88
CA TYR A 82 6.75 -5.94 18.69
C TYR A 82 7.09 -6.68 19.98
N VAL A 83 8.31 -6.49 20.46
CA VAL A 83 8.73 -7.02 21.77
C VAL A 83 8.18 -6.14 22.88
N GLY A 84 6.93 -6.37 23.28
CA GLY A 84 6.27 -5.62 24.35
C GLY A 84 5.56 -4.36 23.85
N HIS A 85 4.54 -3.90 24.60
CA HIS A 85 3.88 -2.61 24.39
C HIS A 85 4.83 -1.42 24.36
N GLY A 86 5.99 -1.49 25.02
CA GLY A 86 6.99 -0.41 24.97
C GLY A 86 7.49 -0.15 23.55
N ALA A 87 7.95 -1.20 22.86
CA ALA A 87 8.45 -1.09 21.50
C ALA A 87 7.35 -0.71 20.49
N LEU A 88 6.14 -1.27 20.66
CA LEU A 88 4.96 -0.89 19.89
C LEU A 88 4.65 0.61 20.04
N ASN A 89 4.61 1.09 21.28
CA ASN A 89 4.24 2.47 21.60
C ASN A 89 5.29 3.48 21.15
N ASP A 90 6.57 3.10 21.14
CA ASP A 90 7.65 3.92 20.59
C ASP A 90 7.50 4.00 19.07
N ALA A 91 7.30 2.86 18.39
CA ALA A 91 7.09 2.84 16.94
C ALA A 91 5.85 3.63 16.51
N PHE A 92 4.71 3.45 17.19
CA PHE A 92 3.49 4.21 16.91
C PHE A 92 3.69 5.73 17.09
N ARG A 93 4.49 6.14 18.09
CA ARG A 93 4.83 7.56 18.30
C ARG A 93 5.77 8.11 17.24
N ASP A 94 6.77 7.34 16.86
CA ASP A 94 7.73 7.72 15.83
C ASP A 94 7.03 7.88 14.48
N ASP A 95 6.23 6.89 14.08
CA ASP A 95 5.49 6.90 12.81
C ASP A 95 4.44 8.03 12.78
N THR A 96 3.75 8.29 13.90
CA THR A 96 2.83 9.45 14.02
C THR A 96 3.58 10.78 13.91
N THR A 97 4.78 10.87 14.47
CA THR A 97 5.61 12.07 14.39
C THR A 97 6.10 12.31 12.96
N GLU A 98 6.47 11.25 12.24
CA GLU A 98 6.82 11.32 10.82
C GLU A 98 5.64 11.81 9.99
N TRP A 99 4.46 11.22 10.15
CA TRP A 99 3.22 11.67 9.49
C TRP A 99 2.88 13.13 9.81
N ALA A 100 2.99 13.53 11.08
CA ALA A 100 2.73 14.91 11.52
C ALA A 100 3.71 15.92 10.90
N ASN A 101 4.98 15.54 10.74
CA ASN A 101 5.99 16.39 10.09
C ASN A 101 5.74 16.54 8.58
N LEU A 102 5.32 15.47 7.90
CA LEU A 102 4.98 15.50 6.49
C LEU A 102 3.76 16.41 6.24
N THR A 103 2.70 16.23 7.02
CA THR A 103 1.51 17.09 6.91
C THR A 103 1.81 18.55 7.27
N LEU A 104 2.63 18.80 8.29
CA LEU A 104 3.09 20.15 8.60
C LEU A 104 3.81 20.81 7.42
N GLN A 105 4.71 20.10 6.71
CA GLN A 105 5.41 20.67 5.56
C GLN A 105 4.43 21.08 4.44
N GLN A 106 3.42 20.24 4.17
CA GLN A 106 2.39 20.52 3.17
C GLN A 106 1.54 21.73 3.56
N TYR A 107 0.98 21.75 4.78
CA TYR A 107 0.13 22.85 5.24
C TYR A 107 0.92 24.16 5.45
N ALA A 108 2.20 24.10 5.81
CA ALA A 108 3.06 25.26 5.96
C ALA A 108 3.30 25.98 4.62
N ALA A 109 3.31 25.27 3.49
CA ALA A 109 3.38 25.87 2.16
C ALA A 109 2.17 26.78 1.87
N HIS A 110 1.04 26.53 2.54
CA HIS A 110 -0.19 27.31 2.47
C HIS A 110 -0.36 28.31 3.62
N GLY A 111 0.64 28.46 4.50
CA GLY A 111 0.61 29.40 5.62
C GLY A 111 -0.14 28.90 6.85
N THR A 112 -0.38 27.59 6.94
CA THR A 112 -1.02 26.92 8.07
C THR A 112 0.03 26.10 8.82
N LEU A 113 0.04 26.20 10.15
CA LEU A 113 0.87 25.38 11.02
C LEU A 113 0.00 24.33 11.68
N THR A 114 0.37 23.07 11.49
CA THR A 114 -0.31 21.95 12.13
C THR A 114 0.64 21.22 13.09
N SER A 115 0.08 20.51 14.05
CA SER A 115 0.84 19.63 14.94
C SER A 115 -0.07 18.52 15.42
N VAL A 116 0.45 17.29 15.42
CA VAL A 116 -0.20 16.14 16.01
C VAL A 116 0.78 15.48 16.95
N THR A 117 0.35 15.23 18.18
CA THR A 117 1.16 14.52 19.18
C THR A 117 0.29 13.53 19.92
N ILE A 118 0.84 12.37 20.26
CA ILE A 118 0.16 11.39 21.09
C ILE A 118 0.20 11.85 22.56
N HIS A 119 -0.97 12.09 23.14
CA HIS A 119 -1.16 12.45 24.53
C HIS A 119 -1.12 11.22 25.44
N ASP A 120 -1.88 10.18 25.07
CA ASP A 120 -2.05 8.96 25.86
C ASP A 120 -2.24 7.75 24.93
N VAL A 121 -1.83 6.57 25.40
CA VAL A 121 -2.03 5.30 24.70
C VAL A 121 -2.59 4.27 25.69
N THR A 122 -3.73 3.69 25.33
CA THR A 122 -4.32 2.53 25.99
C THR A 122 -3.82 1.27 25.31
N ASN A 123 -3.02 0.49 26.02
CA ASN A 123 -2.51 -0.80 25.57
C ASN A 123 -3.62 -1.86 25.60
N GLY A 124 -3.60 -2.76 24.63
CA GLY A 124 -4.46 -3.94 24.54
C GLY A 124 -3.73 -5.11 23.89
N THR A 125 -4.50 -6.06 23.38
CA THR A 125 -3.99 -7.27 22.72
C THR A 125 -4.73 -7.48 21.42
N GLY A 126 -3.98 -7.58 20.33
CA GLY A 126 -4.49 -8.02 19.02
C GLY A 126 -4.52 -9.53 18.99
N ILE A 127 -5.66 -10.12 18.65
CA ILE A 127 -5.85 -11.56 18.48
C ILE A 127 -6.14 -11.81 17.01
N HIS A 128 -5.38 -12.72 16.42
CA HIS A 128 -5.34 -12.90 14.98
C HIS A 128 -5.48 -14.38 14.60
N GLN A 129 -6.22 -14.62 13.53
CA GLN A 129 -6.08 -15.79 12.68
C GLN A 129 -5.77 -15.31 11.27
N ALA A 130 -4.48 -15.31 10.93
CA ALA A 130 -4.00 -14.81 9.64
C ALA A 130 -4.10 -15.87 8.53
N SER A 131 -4.05 -17.16 8.88
CA SER A 131 -4.24 -18.26 7.93
C SER A 131 -5.72 -18.53 7.71
N VAL A 132 -6.12 -18.90 6.49
CA VAL A 132 -7.48 -19.41 6.24
C VAL A 132 -7.56 -20.82 6.84
N ARG A 133 -8.31 -20.96 7.93
CA ARG A 133 -8.53 -22.24 8.64
C ARG A 133 -9.83 -22.22 9.43
N GLU A 134 -10.17 -23.33 10.05
CA GLU A 134 -11.23 -23.41 11.05
C GLU A 134 -10.99 -22.42 12.19
N PHE A 135 -12.08 -21.85 12.72
CA PHE A 135 -12.09 -20.94 13.87
C PHE A 135 -11.95 -21.73 15.18
N THR A 136 -10.94 -22.60 15.26
CA THR A 136 -10.61 -23.42 16.43
C THR A 136 -9.41 -22.84 17.19
N ASP A 137 -9.31 -23.15 18.47
CA ASP A 137 -8.16 -22.76 19.28
C ASP A 137 -6.88 -23.54 18.90
N ARG A 138 -5.78 -23.27 19.61
CA ARG A 138 -4.51 -23.98 19.46
C ARG A 138 -4.64 -25.51 19.55
N SER A 139 -5.49 -26.01 20.42
CA SER A 139 -5.69 -27.45 20.63
C SER A 139 -6.61 -28.10 19.59
N GLY A 140 -7.25 -27.29 18.74
CA GLY A 140 -8.26 -27.72 17.78
C GLY A 140 -9.66 -27.77 18.39
N ALA A 141 -9.90 -27.13 19.53
CA ALA A 141 -11.23 -27.03 20.12
C ALA A 141 -12.10 -26.09 19.27
N ALA A 142 -13.26 -26.58 18.82
CA ALA A 142 -14.23 -25.81 18.05
C ALA A 142 -15.13 -24.91 18.91
N ASP A 143 -15.29 -25.26 20.19
CA ASP A 143 -16.03 -24.49 21.18
C ASP A 143 -15.01 -23.88 22.15
N TRP A 144 -14.79 -22.58 22.05
CA TRP A 144 -13.78 -21.88 22.85
C TRP A 144 -14.03 -20.37 22.89
N SER A 145 -13.52 -19.72 23.93
CA SER A 145 -13.55 -18.26 24.07
C SER A 145 -12.24 -17.66 23.54
N LEU A 146 -12.30 -16.61 22.73
CA LEU A 146 -11.12 -15.85 22.31
C LEU A 146 -10.51 -15.13 23.51
N PHE A 147 -11.35 -14.62 24.39
CA PHE A 147 -10.98 -14.10 25.68
C PHE A 147 -12.24 -14.08 26.54
N ASP A 148 -12.07 -14.15 27.85
CA ASP A 148 -13.17 -14.10 28.82
C ASP A 148 -13.01 -12.99 29.89
N ASP A 149 -11.95 -12.18 29.76
CA ASP A 149 -11.66 -11.05 30.66
C ASP A 149 -11.06 -9.87 29.88
N ALA A 150 -11.92 -9.06 29.26
CA ALA A 150 -11.52 -7.80 28.62
C ALA A 150 -12.39 -6.62 29.05
N ASP A 151 -11.83 -5.41 29.05
CA ASP A 151 -12.60 -4.17 29.28
C ASP A 151 -12.99 -3.50 27.94
N GLY A 152 -13.45 -4.34 27.00
CA GLY A 152 -13.87 -3.95 25.65
C GLY A 152 -13.10 -4.65 24.52
N ALA A 153 -13.71 -4.63 23.34
CA ALA A 153 -13.18 -5.21 22.12
C ALA A 153 -13.44 -4.28 20.94
N ARG A 154 -12.49 -4.24 20.01
CA ARG A 154 -12.50 -3.39 18.80
C ARG A 154 -11.98 -4.16 17.62
N ARG A 155 -12.23 -3.67 16.41
CA ARG A 155 -11.81 -4.27 15.15
C ARG A 155 -12.18 -5.75 15.09
N PHE A 156 -13.35 -6.12 15.61
CA PHE A 156 -13.77 -7.51 15.56
C PHE A 156 -14.34 -7.81 14.17
N THR A 157 -13.48 -8.36 13.33
CA THR A 157 -13.76 -8.59 11.92
C THR A 157 -13.39 -10.01 11.56
N MET A 158 -14.27 -10.68 10.82
CA MET A 158 -14.06 -12.03 10.28
C MET A 158 -14.13 -11.99 8.76
N ASN A 159 -13.23 -12.68 8.09
CA ASN A 159 -13.29 -12.90 6.64
C ASN A 159 -13.49 -14.39 6.40
N LEU A 160 -14.63 -14.76 5.81
CA LEU A 160 -15.08 -16.13 5.67
C LEU A 160 -14.96 -16.57 4.21
N THR A 161 -14.43 -17.76 3.99
CA THR A 161 -14.27 -18.37 2.65
C THR A 161 -15.34 -19.43 2.39
N ASP A 162 -15.42 -19.90 1.15
CA ASP A 162 -16.27 -21.02 0.73
C ASP A 162 -15.58 -22.39 0.83
N ASP A 163 -14.34 -22.44 1.35
CA ASP A 163 -13.57 -23.68 1.57
C ASP A 163 -14.32 -24.68 2.48
N ARG A 164 -15.22 -24.16 3.32
CA ARG A 164 -16.11 -24.95 4.17
C ARG A 164 -17.52 -24.41 4.12
N SER A 165 -18.47 -25.33 4.20
CA SER A 165 -19.89 -25.02 4.35
C SER A 165 -20.41 -25.57 5.66
N GLY A 166 -20.87 -24.69 6.53
CA GLY A 166 -21.36 -25.01 7.86
C GLY A 166 -21.80 -23.75 8.59
N THR A 167 -21.98 -23.87 9.90
CA THR A 167 -22.47 -22.80 10.77
C THR A 167 -21.48 -22.57 11.90
N LEU A 168 -21.10 -21.32 12.12
CA LEU A 168 -20.37 -20.85 13.31
C LEU A 168 -21.32 -19.97 14.13
N THR A 169 -21.43 -20.23 15.43
CA THR A 169 -22.10 -19.30 16.34
C THR A 169 -21.06 -18.40 17.00
N VAL A 170 -21.24 -17.09 16.88
CA VAL A 170 -20.43 -16.09 17.58
C VAL A 170 -21.24 -15.54 18.74
N THR A 171 -20.69 -15.64 19.95
CA THR A 171 -21.31 -15.17 21.18
C THR A 171 -20.46 -14.07 21.81
N THR A 172 -21.09 -12.97 22.22
CA THR A 172 -20.43 -11.87 22.94
C THR A 172 -21.13 -11.63 24.26
N THR A 173 -20.37 -11.63 25.36
CA THR A 173 -20.85 -11.27 26.70
C THR A 173 -20.37 -9.86 27.06
N PHE A 174 -21.27 -9.05 27.60
CA PHE A 174 -21.01 -7.66 27.95
C PHE A 174 -20.90 -7.47 29.47
N ALA A 175 -20.27 -6.38 29.89
CA ALA A 175 -20.05 -6.06 31.31
C ALA A 175 -21.33 -5.87 32.15
N ASP A 176 -22.49 -5.68 31.51
CA ASP A 176 -23.79 -5.66 32.19
C ASP A 176 -24.39 -7.07 32.40
N GLY A 177 -23.68 -8.11 31.97
CA GLY A 177 -24.07 -9.52 32.02
C GLY A 177 -25.01 -9.94 30.89
N SER A 178 -25.29 -9.07 29.92
CA SER A 178 -26.05 -9.44 28.73
C SER A 178 -25.17 -10.24 27.75
N THR A 179 -25.82 -11.07 26.95
CA THR A 179 -25.17 -11.89 25.93
C THR A 179 -25.91 -11.76 24.61
N HIS A 180 -25.16 -11.54 23.53
CA HIS A 180 -25.65 -11.55 22.17
C HIS A 180 -25.02 -12.71 21.41
N SER A 181 -25.78 -13.38 20.55
CA SER A 181 -25.27 -14.48 19.74
C SER A 181 -25.88 -14.44 18.36
N VAL A 182 -25.07 -14.79 17.36
CA VAL A 182 -25.50 -14.84 15.96
C VAL A 182 -24.87 -16.05 15.28
N ASP A 183 -25.66 -16.72 14.45
CA ASP A 183 -25.18 -17.79 13.60
C ASP A 183 -24.69 -17.19 12.27
N VAL A 184 -23.50 -17.59 11.86
CA VAL A 184 -22.87 -17.22 10.60
C VAL A 184 -22.69 -18.49 9.79
N ASP A 185 -23.48 -18.64 8.73
CA ASP A 185 -23.38 -19.76 7.82
C ASP A 185 -22.48 -19.44 6.63
N THR A 186 -21.70 -20.43 6.20
CA THR A 186 -20.84 -20.33 5.03
C THR A 186 -21.17 -21.38 3.96
N GLY A 187 -20.80 -21.07 2.73
CA GLY A 187 -21.03 -21.83 1.50
C GLY A 187 -20.63 -20.94 0.33
N SER A 188 -21.32 -21.02 -0.82
CA SER A 188 -21.15 -20.03 -1.90
C SER A 188 -21.61 -18.60 -1.50
N THR A 189 -22.20 -18.45 -0.33
CA THR A 189 -22.72 -17.20 0.22
C THR A 189 -22.50 -17.27 1.73
N VAL A 190 -22.03 -16.18 2.32
CA VAL A 190 -21.97 -15.99 3.76
C VAL A 190 -23.30 -15.38 4.20
N THR A 191 -23.98 -15.99 5.17
CA THR A 191 -25.23 -15.48 5.72
C THR A 191 -25.12 -15.29 7.23
N VAL A 192 -25.54 -14.13 7.71
CA VAL A 192 -25.68 -13.84 9.14
C VAL A 192 -27.15 -13.99 9.49
N ASP A 193 -27.47 -14.91 10.41
CA ASP A 193 -28.85 -15.14 10.82
C ASP A 193 -29.46 -13.85 11.39
N GLY A 194 -30.66 -13.52 10.92
CA GLY A 194 -31.24 -12.18 11.07
C GLY A 194 -31.20 -11.30 9.81
N GLY A 195 -30.62 -11.79 8.70
CA GLY A 195 -31.04 -11.41 7.33
C GLY A 195 -30.01 -10.73 6.44
N CYS A 196 -28.71 -10.82 6.76
CA CYS A 196 -27.65 -10.23 5.95
C CYS A 196 -26.92 -11.33 5.17
N SER A 197 -26.54 -11.07 3.93
CA SER A 197 -25.85 -12.05 3.11
C SER A 197 -24.97 -11.41 2.05
N ALA A 198 -23.83 -12.02 1.77
CA ALA A 198 -22.97 -11.64 0.65
C ALA A 198 -22.33 -12.89 0.01
N PRO A 199 -22.00 -12.86 -1.30
CA PRO A 199 -21.27 -13.96 -1.93
C PRO A 199 -19.95 -14.22 -1.20
N ALA A 200 -19.58 -15.49 -1.03
CA ALA A 200 -18.27 -15.81 -0.45
C ALA A 200 -17.14 -15.57 -1.48
N PRO A 201 -15.93 -15.17 -1.05
CA PRO A 201 -15.58 -14.81 0.33
C PRO A 201 -16.21 -13.48 0.75
N ALA A 202 -16.61 -13.37 2.02
CA ALA A 202 -17.24 -12.16 2.56
C ALA A 202 -16.67 -11.77 3.94
N THR A 203 -16.71 -10.47 4.21
CA THR A 203 -16.29 -9.89 5.49
C THR A 203 -17.51 -9.63 6.37
N VAL A 204 -17.48 -10.15 7.60
CA VAL A 204 -18.43 -9.83 8.67
C VAL A 204 -17.71 -8.95 9.68
N ASP A 205 -18.13 -7.70 9.83
CA ASP A 205 -17.55 -6.75 10.76
C ASP A 205 -18.56 -6.46 11.88
N PHE A 206 -18.27 -7.02 13.06
CA PHE A 206 -19.10 -6.86 14.24
C PHE A 206 -18.95 -5.46 14.85
N SER A 207 -17.79 -4.84 14.70
CA SER A 207 -17.51 -3.51 15.23
C SER A 207 -18.25 -2.41 14.45
N SER A 208 -18.44 -2.59 13.14
CA SER A 208 -19.26 -1.68 12.32
C SER A 208 -20.69 -2.18 12.07
N ALA A 209 -21.05 -3.36 12.58
CA ALA A 209 -22.32 -4.04 12.32
C ALA A 209 -22.61 -4.17 10.81
N SER A 210 -21.67 -4.68 10.02
CA SER A 210 -21.78 -4.78 8.57
C SER A 210 -21.36 -6.14 7.99
N VAL A 211 -21.87 -6.43 6.79
CA VAL A 211 -21.46 -7.57 5.95
C VAL A 211 -21.06 -7.02 4.59
N ASP A 212 -19.81 -7.23 4.18
CA ASP A 212 -19.16 -6.60 3.01
C ASP A 212 -19.40 -5.08 2.92
N GLY A 213 -19.31 -4.41 4.08
CA GLY A 213 -19.52 -2.97 4.22
C GLY A 213 -20.98 -2.52 4.15
N ALA A 214 -21.93 -3.41 3.86
CA ALA A 214 -23.35 -3.12 3.94
C ALA A 214 -23.86 -3.28 5.38
N HIS A 215 -24.59 -2.28 5.88
CA HIS A 215 -25.16 -2.31 7.24
C HIS A 215 -26.02 -3.57 7.47
N CYS A 216 -25.81 -4.20 8.62
CA CYS A 216 -26.47 -5.42 9.03
C CYS A 216 -27.10 -5.29 10.42
N ALA A 217 -28.43 -5.14 10.46
CA ALA A 217 -29.18 -4.95 11.70
C ALA A 217 -29.02 -6.10 12.71
N ALA A 218 -28.76 -7.32 12.23
CA ALA A 218 -28.52 -8.48 13.09
C ALA A 218 -27.26 -8.32 13.98
N LEU A 219 -26.31 -7.49 13.55
CA LEU A 219 -25.05 -7.27 14.25
C LEU A 219 -25.09 -6.04 15.20
N GLU A 220 -26.16 -5.24 15.21
CA GLU A 220 -26.25 -4.04 16.05
C GLU A 220 -26.07 -4.35 17.55
N GLY A 221 -26.54 -5.52 18.00
CA GLY A 221 -26.37 -5.98 19.38
C GLY A 221 -24.91 -6.23 19.79
N PHE A 222 -23.97 -6.33 18.84
CA PHE A 222 -22.55 -6.52 19.14
C PHE A 222 -21.82 -5.19 19.45
N THR A 223 -22.49 -4.06 19.23
CA THR A 223 -21.92 -2.71 19.43
C THR A 223 -22.38 -2.03 20.72
N SER A 224 -23.20 -2.71 21.53
CA SER A 224 -23.98 -2.07 22.61
C SER A 224 -23.36 -2.11 24.01
N GLY A 225 -22.06 -1.86 24.14
CA GLY A 225 -21.42 -1.72 25.45
C GLY A 225 -19.98 -2.22 25.51
N THR A 226 -19.49 -2.42 26.73
CA THR A 226 -18.17 -3.00 26.98
C THR A 226 -18.25 -4.52 26.85
N VAL A 227 -17.52 -5.06 25.88
CA VAL A 227 -17.37 -6.51 25.65
C VAL A 227 -16.39 -7.10 26.66
N GLU A 228 -16.81 -8.10 27.43
CA GLU A 228 -15.97 -8.87 28.35
C GLU A 228 -15.51 -10.19 27.76
N GLU A 229 -16.33 -10.84 26.93
CA GLU A 229 -16.03 -12.12 26.32
C GLU A 229 -16.48 -12.17 24.86
N ILE A 230 -15.67 -12.81 24.01
CA ILE A 230 -16.07 -13.28 22.69
C ILE A 230 -15.80 -14.79 22.63
N ALA A 231 -16.81 -15.57 22.25
CA ALA A 231 -16.72 -17.01 22.15
C ALA A 231 -17.24 -17.55 20.81
N PHE A 232 -16.62 -18.63 20.36
CA PHE A 232 -17.03 -19.40 19.20
C PHE A 232 -17.62 -20.73 19.65
N THR A 233 -18.67 -21.16 18.94
CA THR A 233 -19.25 -22.50 19.03
C THR A 233 -19.38 -23.07 17.62
N ASN A 234 -19.01 -24.33 17.43
CA ASN A 234 -18.86 -24.97 16.12
C ASN A 234 -17.87 -24.25 15.19
N GLY A 235 -16.76 -23.76 15.73
CA GLY A 235 -15.73 -23.06 14.94
C GLY A 235 -15.07 -23.89 13.83
N ASP A 236 -15.23 -25.22 13.86
CA ASP A 236 -14.81 -26.14 12.80
C ASP A 236 -15.79 -26.26 11.62
N GLY A 237 -16.99 -25.67 11.73
CA GLY A 237 -18.00 -25.65 10.68
C GLY A 237 -17.68 -24.69 9.52
N VAL A 238 -16.87 -23.66 9.77
CA VAL A 238 -16.54 -22.60 8.79
C VAL A 238 -15.02 -22.42 8.68
N ALA A 239 -14.55 -21.76 7.63
CA ALA A 239 -13.13 -21.45 7.44
C ALA A 239 -12.95 -19.97 7.09
N GLY A 240 -11.82 -19.41 7.52
CA GLY A 240 -11.59 -17.98 7.33
C GLY A 240 -10.46 -17.42 8.18
N ARG A 241 -10.45 -16.10 8.26
CA ARG A 241 -9.51 -15.28 9.04
C ARG A 241 -10.29 -14.41 10.00
N TYR A 242 -9.67 -13.95 11.07
CA TYR A 242 -10.25 -12.92 11.91
C TYR A 242 -9.18 -12.08 12.59
N VAL A 243 -9.59 -10.88 12.99
CA VAL A 243 -8.86 -10.01 13.89
C VAL A 243 -9.81 -9.47 14.96
N VAL A 244 -9.30 -9.26 16.16
CA VAL A 244 -9.95 -8.49 17.23
C VAL A 244 -8.88 -7.85 18.12
N VAL A 245 -9.12 -6.63 18.59
CA VAL A 245 -8.26 -5.93 19.54
C VAL A 245 -9.00 -5.84 20.87
N ALA A 246 -8.56 -6.62 21.86
CA ALA A 246 -9.12 -6.64 23.20
C ALA A 246 -8.42 -5.59 24.11
N ASN A 247 -9.20 -4.93 24.97
CA ASN A 247 -8.68 -4.04 26.02
C ASN A 247 -8.23 -4.84 27.24
N ALA A 248 -7.20 -5.63 27.06
CA ALA A 248 -6.55 -6.40 28.10
C ALA A 248 -5.09 -6.65 27.72
N PRO A 249 -4.16 -6.76 28.70
CA PRO A 249 -2.84 -7.27 28.42
C PRO A 249 -2.93 -8.76 28.04
N THR A 250 -1.96 -9.26 27.24
CA THR A 250 -1.92 -10.66 26.75
C THR A 250 -2.09 -11.69 27.88
N GLY A 251 -1.41 -11.50 29.01
CA GLY A 251 -1.53 -12.36 30.18
C GLY A 251 -2.81 -12.21 31.00
N GLY A 252 -3.70 -11.28 30.64
CA GLY A 252 -4.96 -10.97 31.30
C GLY A 252 -6.20 -11.24 30.45
N LEU A 253 -6.06 -11.89 29.28
CA LEU A 253 -7.20 -12.25 28.41
C LEU A 253 -8.17 -13.26 29.04
N TYR A 254 -7.72 -13.99 30.07
CA TYR A 254 -8.50 -15.04 30.70
C TYR A 254 -8.46 -14.91 32.21
N THR A 255 -9.63 -15.04 32.85
CA THR A 255 -9.82 -15.10 34.30
C THR A 255 -9.12 -16.29 34.95
N SER A 256 -8.92 -17.38 34.20
CA SER A 256 -8.20 -18.57 34.65
C SER A 256 -7.50 -19.28 33.49
N GLY A 257 -6.36 -19.93 33.77
CA GLY A 257 -5.53 -20.55 32.74
C GLY A 257 -4.46 -19.62 32.20
N THR A 258 -3.82 -19.99 31.10
CA THR A 258 -2.86 -19.14 30.40
C THR A 258 -3.28 -18.94 28.96
N TYR A 259 -3.14 -17.73 28.42
CA TYR A 259 -3.49 -17.46 27.03
C TYR A 259 -2.77 -18.40 26.04
N THR A 260 -1.58 -18.89 26.39
CA THR A 260 -0.81 -19.89 25.61
C THR A 260 -1.48 -21.26 25.48
N ASP A 261 -2.51 -21.54 26.27
CA ASP A 261 -3.33 -22.76 26.13
C ASP A 261 -4.22 -22.66 24.88
N HIS A 262 -4.63 -21.45 24.50
CA HIS A 262 -5.53 -21.18 23.37
C HIS A 262 -4.82 -20.63 22.14
N TYR A 263 -3.65 -20.01 22.32
CA TYR A 263 -2.91 -19.30 21.27
C TYR A 263 -1.53 -19.90 21.01
N TYR A 264 -1.20 -19.97 19.73
CA TYR A 264 0.16 -20.18 19.25
C TYR A 264 1.00 -18.90 19.45
N THR A 265 2.32 -19.06 19.37
CA THR A 265 3.20 -17.90 19.14
C THR A 265 3.01 -17.41 17.71
N ALA A 266 3.10 -16.09 17.50
CA ALA A 266 2.80 -15.47 16.20
C ALA A 266 3.62 -16.09 15.05
N ASP A 267 4.89 -16.40 15.31
CA ASP A 267 5.83 -17.05 14.38
C ASP A 267 5.57 -18.54 14.07
N SER A 268 4.51 -19.14 14.63
CA SER A 268 4.29 -20.60 14.54
C SER A 268 3.03 -21.00 13.79
N SER A 269 1.87 -20.46 14.17
CA SER A 269 0.59 -20.80 13.54
C SER A 269 -0.51 -19.85 14.02
N SER A 270 -1.69 -19.98 13.41
CA SER A 270 -2.91 -19.32 13.87
C SER A 270 -3.76 -20.24 14.76
N PRO A 271 -4.50 -19.71 15.76
CA PRO A 271 -4.56 -18.31 16.14
C PRO A 271 -3.42 -17.89 17.09
N TYR A 272 -3.07 -16.61 17.08
CA TYR A 272 -2.03 -16.03 17.95
C TYR A 272 -2.45 -14.67 18.52
N ALA A 273 -1.74 -14.21 19.55
CA ALA A 273 -2.00 -12.93 20.22
C ALA A 273 -0.72 -12.06 20.24
N LEU A 274 -0.86 -10.78 19.91
CA LEU A 274 0.19 -9.77 19.87
C LEU A 274 -0.18 -8.58 20.76
N ASP A 275 0.83 -7.87 21.25
CA ASP A 275 0.58 -6.57 21.88
C ASP A 275 0.01 -5.59 20.85
N ALA A 276 -1.02 -4.84 21.24
CA ALA A 276 -1.69 -3.87 20.38
C ALA A 276 -2.00 -2.56 21.12
N VAL A 277 -2.27 -1.51 20.36
CA VAL A 277 -2.85 -0.26 20.83
C VAL A 277 -4.37 -0.36 20.72
N TYR A 278 -5.06 -0.38 21.86
CA TYR A 278 -6.54 -0.42 21.92
C TYR A 278 -7.17 0.96 21.67
N ALA A 279 -6.50 2.02 22.13
CA ALA A 279 -6.89 3.40 21.86
C ALA A 279 -5.69 4.34 21.99
N ALA A 280 -5.71 5.46 21.27
CA ALA A 280 -4.78 6.55 21.48
C ALA A 280 -5.54 7.88 21.58
N THR A 281 -5.06 8.80 22.42
CA THR A 281 -5.56 10.18 22.44
C THR A 281 -4.53 11.07 21.79
N LEU A 282 -4.91 11.77 20.74
CA LEU A 282 -4.07 12.69 19.98
C LEU A 282 -4.40 14.13 20.38
N ASN A 283 -3.40 14.94 20.64
CA ASN A 283 -3.54 16.40 20.66
C ASN A 283 -3.33 16.91 19.23
N VAL A 284 -4.35 17.56 18.67
CA VAL A 284 -4.34 18.10 17.31
C VAL A 284 -4.41 19.61 17.39
N THR A 285 -3.43 20.26 16.78
CA THR A 285 -3.36 21.73 16.68
C THR A 285 -3.38 22.13 15.21
N TYR A 286 -4.26 23.08 14.89
CA TYR A 286 -4.37 23.70 13.58
C TYR A 286 -4.35 25.23 13.77
N ARG A 287 -3.32 25.89 13.25
CA ARG A 287 -3.14 27.34 13.38
C ARG A 287 -2.93 27.98 12.02
N ALA A 288 -3.87 28.80 11.60
CA ALA A 288 -3.84 29.61 10.38
C ALA A 288 -3.99 31.11 10.75
N PRO A 289 -3.85 32.06 9.81
CA PRO A 289 -3.81 33.49 10.13
C PRO A 289 -5.01 34.03 10.94
N ASP A 290 -6.20 33.46 10.74
CA ASP A 290 -7.45 33.92 11.34
C ASP A 290 -8.09 32.91 12.30
N ILE A 291 -7.49 31.73 12.49
CA ILE A 291 -8.02 30.65 13.34
C ILE A 291 -6.90 29.90 14.06
N GLU A 292 -7.11 29.67 15.35
CA GLU A 292 -6.34 28.73 16.15
C GLU A 292 -7.31 27.72 16.73
N TYR A 293 -7.07 26.45 16.44
CA TYR A 293 -7.89 25.32 16.84
C TYR A 293 -6.99 24.29 17.51
N GLU A 294 -7.36 23.86 18.71
CA GLU A 294 -6.68 22.82 19.47
C GLU A 294 -7.74 21.89 20.03
N THR A 295 -7.60 20.59 19.79
CA THR A 295 -8.56 19.58 20.23
C THR A 295 -7.86 18.27 20.61
N GLN A 296 -8.57 17.45 21.37
CA GLN A 296 -8.18 16.07 21.63
C GLN A 296 -9.05 15.12 20.81
N VAL A 297 -8.42 14.29 20.01
CA VAL A 297 -9.08 13.27 19.19
C VAL A 297 -8.75 11.91 19.77
N ARG A 298 -9.78 11.10 20.02
CA ARG A 298 -9.59 9.70 20.41
C ARG A 298 -9.57 8.86 19.15
N LEU A 299 -8.45 8.17 18.93
CA LEU A 299 -8.23 7.24 17.83
C LEU A 299 -8.38 5.81 18.32
N GLU A 300 -9.08 5.01 17.53
CA GLU A 300 -9.53 3.68 17.87
C GLU A 300 -9.32 2.76 16.66
N PRO A 301 -8.98 1.46 16.83
CA PRO A 301 -8.81 0.54 15.70
C PRO A 301 -9.98 0.49 14.70
N ASP A 302 -11.21 0.78 15.16
CA ASP A 302 -12.41 0.86 14.32
C ASP A 302 -12.42 2.07 13.38
N ALA A 303 -11.70 3.13 13.74
CA ALA A 303 -11.59 4.36 12.95
C ALA A 303 -10.49 4.28 11.88
N ALA A 304 -9.65 3.24 11.91
CA ALA A 304 -8.63 3.02 10.89
C ALA A 304 -9.29 2.60 9.56
N PRO A 305 -8.76 3.05 8.41
CA PRO A 305 -9.28 2.67 7.10
C PRO A 305 -9.54 1.16 7.01
N GLN A 306 -10.75 0.81 6.58
CA GLN A 306 -11.05 -0.55 6.17
C GLN A 306 -10.32 -0.72 4.84
N GLY A 307 -9.22 -1.48 4.83
CA GLY A 307 -8.44 -1.71 3.61
C GLY A 307 -9.35 -2.18 2.47
N PRO A 308 -8.99 -1.90 1.21
CA PRO A 308 -9.83 -2.28 0.08
C PRO A 308 -9.95 -3.81 0.07
N ARG A 309 -11.18 -4.28 0.30
CA ARG A 309 -11.63 -5.67 0.10
C ARG A 309 -10.65 -6.72 0.61
N TYR A 310 -10.55 -6.92 1.92
CA TYR A 310 -10.20 -8.15 2.67
C TYR A 310 -9.71 -7.67 4.04
N GLY A 311 -10.52 -7.83 5.09
CA GLY A 311 -10.35 -7.24 6.43
C GLY A 311 -9.15 -7.70 7.27
N VAL A 312 -7.94 -7.59 6.74
CA VAL A 312 -6.66 -7.49 7.46
C VAL A 312 -5.91 -6.37 6.74
N VAL A 313 -5.34 -5.42 7.47
CA VAL A 313 -4.58 -4.29 6.89
C VAL A 313 -3.65 -4.83 5.81
N PRO A 314 -3.76 -4.40 4.53
CA PRO A 314 -2.75 -4.73 3.54
C PRO A 314 -1.44 -4.17 4.09
N LEU A 315 -0.49 -5.06 4.40
CA LEU A 315 0.87 -4.64 4.73
C LEU A 315 1.31 -3.77 3.55
N ALA A 316 1.68 -2.50 3.82
CA ALA A 316 1.99 -1.56 2.75
C ALA A 316 2.94 -2.20 1.73
N ASP A 317 2.45 -2.37 0.50
CA ASP A 317 3.23 -2.89 -0.60
C ASP A 317 4.46 -2.00 -0.80
N ARG A 318 5.55 -2.60 -1.24
CA ARG A 318 6.82 -1.88 -1.45
C ARG A 318 7.52 -2.41 -2.67
N VAL A 319 8.09 -1.51 -3.45
CA VAL A 319 8.97 -1.88 -4.57
C VAL A 319 10.29 -2.39 -4.03
N VAL A 320 10.71 -3.57 -4.48
CA VAL A 320 11.97 -4.22 -4.14
C VAL A 320 13.04 -3.82 -5.16
N PHE A 321 14.25 -3.54 -4.70
CA PHE A 321 15.38 -3.26 -5.58
C PHE A 321 16.72 -3.58 -4.89
N THR A 322 17.81 -3.54 -5.66
CA THR A 322 19.17 -3.52 -5.10
C THR A 322 19.92 -2.28 -5.57
N HIS A 323 20.85 -1.76 -4.78
CA HIS A 323 21.70 -0.65 -5.21
C HIS A 323 22.82 -1.13 -6.16
N PRO A 324 23.32 -0.28 -7.08
CA PRO A 324 24.38 -0.65 -8.03
C PRO A 324 25.78 -0.86 -7.39
N ASN A 325 25.95 -0.48 -6.12
CA ASN A 325 27.23 -0.53 -5.41
C ASN A 325 27.34 -1.78 -4.53
N ASP A 326 28.56 -2.31 -4.40
CA ASP A 326 28.92 -3.42 -3.52
C ASP A 326 29.06 -2.94 -2.05
N PRO A 327 28.48 -3.63 -1.05
CA PRO A 327 27.64 -4.82 -1.15
C PRO A 327 26.25 -4.53 -1.72
N LYS A 328 25.80 -5.45 -2.60
CA LYS A 328 24.43 -5.49 -3.07
C LYS A 328 23.55 -5.92 -1.91
N ASN A 329 22.80 -4.97 -1.38
CA ASN A 329 21.76 -5.25 -0.40
C ASN A 329 20.42 -5.17 -1.10
N LEU A 330 19.56 -6.09 -0.73
CA LEU A 330 18.14 -5.97 -0.97
C LEU A 330 17.60 -4.76 -0.20
N SER A 331 16.79 -3.96 -0.88
CA SER A 331 16.15 -2.76 -0.37
C SER A 331 14.69 -2.73 -0.81
N THR A 332 13.87 -2.00 -0.06
CA THR A 332 12.47 -1.73 -0.43
C THR A 332 12.18 -0.25 -0.33
N VAL A 333 11.25 0.25 -1.13
CA VAL A 333 10.72 1.62 -1.04
C VAL A 333 9.19 1.59 -1.03
N ASP A 334 8.59 2.40 -0.16
CA ASP A 334 7.13 2.63 -0.13
C ASP A 334 6.72 3.80 -1.04
N ALA A 335 5.42 4.02 -1.23
CA ALA A 335 4.87 5.14 -2.01
C ALA A 335 5.38 6.52 -1.56
N LEU A 336 5.71 6.68 -0.28
CA LEU A 336 6.23 7.93 0.29
C LEU A 336 7.74 8.12 0.06
N GLY A 337 8.41 7.17 -0.61
CA GLY A 337 9.84 7.20 -0.85
C GLY A 337 10.68 6.75 0.34
N GLY A 338 10.08 6.11 1.35
CA GLY A 338 10.73 5.55 2.53
C GLY A 338 11.52 4.28 2.20
N VAL A 339 12.84 4.43 2.07
CA VAL A 339 13.75 3.33 1.73
C VAL A 339 14.15 2.53 2.97
N THR A 340 13.84 1.23 2.99
CA THR A 340 14.37 0.27 3.97
C THR A 340 15.47 -0.56 3.32
N ARG A 341 16.65 -0.61 3.93
CA ARG A 341 17.77 -1.43 3.47
C ARG A 341 17.96 -2.63 4.39
N PHE A 342 17.99 -3.84 3.85
CA PHE A 342 18.22 -5.06 4.62
C PHE A 342 19.71 -5.35 4.82
N ALA A 343 20.01 -6.39 5.60
CA ALA A 343 21.36 -6.93 5.73
C ALA A 343 21.95 -7.30 4.35
N PRO A 344 23.29 -7.31 4.18
CA PRO A 344 23.90 -7.69 2.90
C PRO A 344 23.45 -9.08 2.42
N THR A 345 22.87 -9.14 1.22
CA THR A 345 22.31 -10.37 0.64
C THR A 345 23.10 -10.89 -0.57
N ASN A 346 23.89 -10.02 -1.23
CA ASN A 346 24.49 -10.29 -2.53
C ASN A 346 23.45 -10.78 -3.56
N ALA A 347 22.22 -10.26 -3.48
CA ALA A 347 21.15 -10.64 -4.38
C ALA A 347 21.51 -10.32 -5.83
N THR A 348 21.32 -11.30 -6.70
CA THR A 348 21.50 -11.22 -8.16
C THR A 348 20.20 -11.43 -8.92
N VAL A 349 19.19 -11.99 -8.24
CA VAL A 349 17.80 -12.12 -8.67
C VAL A 349 16.94 -11.69 -7.49
N ILE A 350 15.90 -10.92 -7.76
CA ILE A 350 14.91 -10.47 -6.77
C ILE A 350 13.52 -10.87 -7.26
N GLY A 351 12.61 -11.16 -6.34
CA GLY A 351 11.19 -11.32 -6.61
C GLY A 351 10.35 -10.36 -5.78
N PRO A 352 9.04 -10.31 -6.05
CA PRO A 352 8.13 -9.36 -5.43
C PRO A 352 7.86 -9.72 -3.96
N ARG A 353 7.49 -8.71 -3.17
CA ARG A 353 7.25 -8.80 -1.72
C ARG A 353 5.75 -8.77 -1.43
N GLU A 354 5.08 -9.90 -1.67
CA GLU A 354 3.60 -9.98 -1.61
C GLU A 354 3.08 -10.89 -0.49
N TYR A 355 3.89 -11.84 -0.01
CA TYR A 355 3.46 -12.85 0.95
C TYR A 355 4.40 -12.88 2.16
N ASP A 356 3.83 -13.10 3.35
CA ASP A 356 4.56 -13.50 4.55
C ASP A 356 4.63 -15.03 4.56
N PHE A 357 5.74 -15.58 4.06
CA PHE A 357 5.97 -17.02 4.01
C PHE A 357 6.54 -17.54 5.33
N THR A 358 7.31 -16.73 6.06
CA THR A 358 7.88 -17.10 7.36
C THR A 358 6.85 -17.11 8.49
N GLY A 359 5.72 -16.45 8.29
CA GLY A 359 4.64 -16.33 9.26
C GLY A 359 4.98 -15.39 10.41
N ASP A 360 5.88 -14.42 10.20
CA ASP A 360 6.33 -13.48 11.24
C ASP A 360 5.60 -12.12 11.18
N GLY A 361 4.53 -12.02 10.38
CA GLY A 361 3.73 -10.83 10.20
C GLY A 361 4.39 -9.76 9.32
N VAL A 362 5.53 -10.05 8.69
CA VAL A 362 6.23 -9.13 7.79
C VAL A 362 6.40 -9.77 6.42
N LEU A 363 5.82 -9.17 5.37
CA LEU A 363 5.98 -9.70 4.00
C LEU A 363 7.46 -9.95 3.68
N ASP A 364 7.69 -11.13 3.13
CA ASP A 364 8.99 -11.63 2.76
C ASP A 364 9.34 -11.22 1.34
N THR A 365 10.62 -10.91 1.15
CA THR A 365 11.15 -10.68 -0.18
C THR A 365 12.00 -11.88 -0.61
N PRO A 366 11.56 -12.66 -1.61
CA PRO A 366 12.36 -13.74 -2.15
C PRO A 366 13.50 -13.19 -3.01
N TYR A 367 14.65 -13.82 -2.93
CA TYR A 367 15.82 -13.48 -3.74
C TYR A 367 16.74 -14.67 -3.94
N VAL A 368 17.61 -14.59 -4.95
CA VAL A 368 18.70 -15.53 -5.16
C VAL A 368 20.03 -14.79 -5.00
N ASP A 369 20.92 -15.32 -4.16
CA ASP A 369 22.28 -14.80 -4.00
C ASP A 369 23.21 -15.21 -5.15
N ASP A 370 24.40 -14.61 -5.21
CA ASP A 370 25.43 -14.90 -6.21
C ASP A 370 26.00 -16.34 -6.15
N GLY A 371 25.65 -17.11 -5.12
CA GLY A 371 25.96 -18.53 -4.98
C GLY A 371 24.84 -19.47 -5.44
N GLY A 372 23.69 -18.95 -5.87
CA GLY A 372 22.52 -19.75 -6.26
C GLY A 372 21.70 -20.27 -5.08
N THR A 373 21.79 -19.65 -3.91
CA THR A 373 20.87 -19.92 -2.78
C THR A 373 19.62 -19.07 -2.95
N LEU A 374 18.46 -19.72 -3.00
CA LEU A 374 17.17 -19.07 -2.89
C LEU A 374 16.85 -18.85 -1.40
N ALA A 375 16.49 -17.63 -1.03
CA ALA A 375 16.16 -17.27 0.33
C ALA A 375 15.06 -16.19 0.37
N LEU A 376 14.42 -16.09 1.54
CA LEU A 376 13.53 -15.01 1.93
C LEU A 376 14.30 -14.03 2.81
N GLN A 377 14.00 -12.75 2.67
CA GLN A 377 14.52 -11.68 3.51
C GLN A 377 13.41 -10.73 3.90
N ASN A 378 13.35 -10.43 5.20
CA ASN A 378 12.56 -9.32 5.73
C ASN A 378 13.35 -8.64 6.88
N ARG A 379 12.67 -7.87 7.73
CA ARG A 379 13.30 -7.22 8.90
C ARG A 379 13.60 -8.21 10.04
N SER A 380 12.85 -9.30 10.15
CA SER A 380 12.98 -10.35 11.17
C SER A 380 14.19 -11.25 10.90
N GLY A 381 14.54 -11.46 9.63
CA GLY A 381 15.76 -12.15 9.27
C GLY A 381 15.79 -12.71 7.86
N ARG A 382 16.65 -13.72 7.68
CA ARG A 382 16.83 -14.46 6.43
C ARG A 382 16.47 -15.92 6.64
N VAL A 383 15.64 -16.48 5.75
CA VAL A 383 15.31 -17.91 5.72
C VAL A 383 15.73 -18.50 4.38
N ALA A 384 16.61 -19.50 4.39
CA ALA A 384 17.02 -20.19 3.17
C ALA A 384 15.98 -21.24 2.76
N LEU A 385 15.62 -21.28 1.47
CA LEU A 385 14.61 -22.17 0.92
C LEU A 385 15.24 -23.31 0.10
N ALA A 386 16.15 -22.96 -0.80
CA ALA A 386 16.73 -23.91 -1.74
C ALA A 386 18.14 -23.51 -2.16
N THR A 387 18.85 -24.45 -2.80
CA THR A 387 20.16 -24.22 -3.43
C THR A 387 20.13 -24.71 -4.87
N GLY A 388 21.00 -24.17 -5.72
CA GLY A 388 21.03 -24.49 -7.15
C GLY A 388 19.97 -23.75 -7.96
N ALA A 389 19.47 -22.63 -7.44
CA ALA A 389 18.66 -21.69 -8.20
C ALA A 389 19.53 -20.96 -9.23
N ASP A 390 18.95 -20.66 -10.40
CA ASP A 390 19.61 -19.85 -11.40
C ASP A 390 19.74 -18.41 -10.90
N HIS A 391 20.99 -17.94 -10.88
CA HIS A 391 21.38 -16.64 -10.33
C HIS A 391 22.01 -15.73 -11.40
N THR A 392 21.88 -16.10 -12.68
CA THR A 392 22.40 -15.33 -13.82
C THR A 392 21.25 -14.91 -14.71
N LYS A 393 20.82 -13.64 -14.60
CA LYS A 393 19.70 -13.08 -15.39
C LYS A 393 18.47 -14.01 -15.35
N SER A 394 17.94 -14.24 -14.15
CA SER A 394 16.70 -14.97 -13.91
C SER A 394 15.67 -14.05 -13.22
N LEU A 395 14.49 -14.59 -12.94
CA LEU A 395 13.43 -14.00 -12.14
C LEU A 395 12.89 -15.05 -11.17
N VAL A 396 12.36 -14.57 -10.05
CA VAL A 396 11.63 -15.37 -9.07
C VAL A 396 10.22 -14.82 -8.97
N ALA A 397 9.24 -15.72 -8.97
CA ALA A 397 7.84 -15.39 -8.80
C ALA A 397 7.31 -15.90 -7.46
N VAL A 398 6.21 -15.31 -7.01
CA VAL A 398 5.42 -15.77 -5.88
C VAL A 398 3.96 -15.83 -6.32
N GLY A 399 3.16 -16.65 -5.65
CA GLY A 399 1.73 -16.71 -5.92
C GLY A 399 1.13 -18.10 -5.70
N GLN A 400 -0.18 -18.18 -5.85
CA GLN A 400 -0.91 -19.44 -5.87
C GLN A 400 -0.95 -19.96 -7.29
N TRP A 401 -0.78 -21.27 -7.49
CA TRP A 401 -0.93 -21.86 -8.82
C TRP A 401 -1.53 -23.25 -8.70
N ASN A 402 -2.53 -23.53 -9.52
CA ASN A 402 -3.21 -24.84 -9.56
C ASN A 402 -3.79 -25.27 -8.20
N GLY A 403 -4.47 -24.35 -7.51
CA GLY A 403 -5.16 -24.61 -6.25
C GLY A 403 -4.25 -24.91 -5.06
N THR A 404 -2.95 -24.62 -5.15
CA THR A 404 -2.06 -24.71 -3.99
C THR A 404 -2.01 -23.40 -3.24
N GLU A 405 -1.64 -23.47 -1.96
CA GLU A 405 -1.26 -22.28 -1.20
C GLU A 405 -0.16 -21.46 -1.95
N PRO A 406 0.12 -20.20 -1.56
CA PRO A 406 1.13 -19.34 -2.21
C PRO A 406 2.57 -19.81 -1.99
N ALA A 407 3.37 -20.01 -3.03
CA ALA A 407 4.74 -20.54 -2.93
C ALA A 407 5.76 -19.66 -3.67
N VAL A 408 7.06 -19.94 -3.51
CA VAL A 408 8.13 -19.29 -4.28
C VAL A 408 8.49 -20.15 -5.48
N TYR A 409 8.44 -19.57 -6.68
CA TYR A 409 8.71 -20.22 -7.96
C TYR A 409 10.01 -19.71 -8.56
N TYR A 410 10.90 -20.63 -8.91
CA TYR A 410 12.23 -20.29 -9.40
C TYR A 410 12.71 -21.29 -10.45
N THR A 411 13.67 -20.87 -11.26
CA THR A 411 14.34 -21.78 -12.18
C THR A 411 15.56 -22.41 -11.53
N GLY A 412 15.70 -23.72 -11.73
CA GLY A 412 16.87 -24.48 -11.30
C GLY A 412 17.50 -25.22 -12.47
N THR A 413 18.37 -26.18 -12.16
CA THR A 413 19.11 -26.93 -13.18
C THR A 413 18.20 -27.65 -14.18
N GLY A 414 18.59 -27.66 -15.46
CA GLY A 414 17.96 -28.52 -16.48
C GLY A 414 16.66 -27.98 -17.07
N ASN A 415 16.53 -26.65 -17.21
CA ASN A 415 15.34 -26.00 -17.78
C ASN A 415 14.05 -26.38 -17.04
N THR A 416 14.11 -26.35 -15.70
CA THR A 416 13.01 -26.78 -14.84
C THR A 416 12.61 -25.65 -13.91
N VAL A 417 11.31 -25.41 -13.83
CA VAL A 417 10.70 -24.58 -12.79
C VAL A 417 10.47 -25.46 -11.56
N TYR A 418 10.88 -24.92 -10.41
CA TYR A 418 10.60 -25.48 -9.11
C TYR A 418 9.71 -24.53 -8.32
N ARG A 419 8.89 -25.08 -7.42
CA ARG A 419 8.30 -24.32 -6.32
C ARG A 419 8.81 -24.81 -4.97
N VAL A 420 8.81 -23.94 -3.98
CA VAL A 420 9.20 -24.27 -2.60
C VAL A 420 8.55 -23.33 -1.60
N ARG A 421 8.27 -23.85 -0.40
CA ARG A 421 7.90 -23.10 0.82
C ARG A 421 8.97 -23.27 1.91
N PRO A 422 9.00 -22.41 2.93
CA PRO A 422 9.80 -22.65 4.12
C PRO A 422 9.54 -24.04 4.72
N GLY A 423 10.62 -24.77 5.02
CA GLY A 423 10.54 -26.11 5.63
C GLY A 423 10.21 -27.25 4.66
N GLU A 424 9.92 -26.97 3.40
CA GLU A 424 9.61 -27.98 2.38
C GLU A 424 10.80 -28.30 1.47
N SER A 425 10.71 -29.42 0.76
CA SER A 425 11.65 -29.76 -0.32
C SER A 425 11.15 -29.18 -1.64
N PRO A 426 12.04 -28.62 -2.50
CA PRO A 426 11.62 -28.11 -3.80
C PRO A 426 10.92 -29.16 -4.66
N GLU A 427 9.77 -28.79 -5.22
CA GLU A 427 8.97 -29.59 -6.13
C GLU A 427 9.17 -29.12 -7.57
N ALA A 428 9.47 -30.03 -8.49
CA ALA A 428 9.54 -29.72 -9.92
C ALA A 428 8.13 -29.67 -10.51
N ILE A 429 7.77 -28.55 -11.15
CA ILE A 429 6.42 -28.32 -11.67
C ILE A 429 6.36 -28.28 -13.21
N LEU A 430 7.42 -27.80 -13.86
CA LEU A 430 7.53 -27.69 -15.30
C LEU A 430 8.96 -28.02 -15.72
N SER A 431 9.12 -28.91 -16.69
CA SER A 431 10.39 -29.14 -17.39
C SER A 431 10.17 -29.04 -18.89
N ASP A 432 10.66 -27.95 -19.50
CA ASP A 432 10.57 -27.75 -20.95
C ASP A 432 11.98 -27.66 -21.55
N THR A 433 12.53 -28.80 -21.95
CA THR A 433 13.85 -28.83 -22.59
C THR A 433 13.83 -28.41 -24.05
N ASN A 434 12.65 -28.37 -24.70
CA ASN A 434 12.53 -28.03 -26.11
C ASN A 434 12.52 -26.51 -26.28
N SER A 435 11.66 -25.83 -25.54
CA SER A 435 11.57 -24.37 -25.55
C SER A 435 12.46 -23.73 -24.49
N GLY A 436 13.06 -24.47 -23.58
CA GLY A 436 13.93 -23.93 -22.52
C GLY A 436 13.14 -23.20 -21.44
N VAL A 437 13.76 -23.05 -20.27
CA VAL A 437 13.21 -22.29 -19.14
C VAL A 437 14.35 -21.48 -18.51
N TYR A 438 14.26 -20.16 -18.60
CA TYR A 438 15.28 -19.22 -18.13
C TYR A 438 14.92 -18.53 -16.83
N ALA A 439 13.63 -18.23 -16.66
CA ALA A 439 13.12 -17.47 -15.52
C ALA A 439 11.62 -17.70 -15.34
N VAL A 440 11.14 -17.55 -14.10
CA VAL A 440 9.70 -17.52 -13.81
C VAL A 440 9.29 -16.06 -13.66
N VAL A 441 8.37 -15.61 -14.52
CA VAL A 441 7.97 -14.20 -14.60
C VAL A 441 6.93 -13.87 -13.55
N GLY A 442 5.93 -14.75 -13.37
CA GLY A 442 4.85 -14.54 -12.43
C GLY A 442 3.73 -15.53 -12.66
N ILE A 443 2.65 -15.34 -11.92
CA ILE A 443 1.43 -16.13 -12.02
C ILE A 443 0.26 -15.16 -12.22
N GLY A 444 -0.69 -15.52 -13.08
CA GLY A 444 -1.91 -14.74 -13.32
C GLY A 444 -2.66 -15.21 -14.56
N ASP A 445 -3.92 -14.81 -14.68
CA ASP A 445 -4.83 -15.15 -15.78
C ASP A 445 -4.45 -14.34 -17.05
N ILE A 446 -3.49 -14.88 -17.81
CA ILE A 446 -2.90 -14.20 -18.97
C ILE A 446 -3.69 -14.45 -20.24
N ASP A 447 -4.61 -15.43 -20.25
CA ASP A 447 -5.40 -15.81 -21.41
C ASP A 447 -6.90 -15.50 -21.32
N GLY A 448 -7.38 -15.14 -20.13
CA GLY A 448 -8.71 -14.64 -19.82
C GLY A 448 -9.75 -15.72 -19.62
N ASP A 449 -9.35 -16.94 -19.24
CA ASP A 449 -10.26 -18.05 -19.01
C ASP A 449 -10.75 -18.19 -17.54
N GLY A 450 -10.18 -17.38 -16.64
CA GLY A 450 -10.50 -17.33 -15.22
C GLY A 450 -9.64 -18.25 -14.33
N ALA A 451 -8.67 -18.98 -14.89
CA ALA A 451 -7.62 -19.68 -14.16
C ALA A 451 -6.30 -18.89 -14.22
N ASP A 452 -5.40 -19.17 -13.27
CA ASP A 452 -4.08 -18.54 -13.26
C ASP A 452 -3.04 -19.41 -13.97
N GLU A 453 -2.29 -18.81 -14.89
CA GLU A 453 -1.20 -19.46 -15.61
C GLU A 453 0.15 -19.16 -14.97
N LEU A 454 1.07 -20.11 -15.05
CA LEU A 454 2.47 -19.84 -14.76
C LEU A 454 3.15 -19.24 -15.99
N VAL A 455 3.54 -17.97 -15.90
CA VAL A 455 4.28 -17.28 -16.95
C VAL A 455 5.77 -17.45 -16.76
N TYR A 456 6.47 -17.88 -17.81
CA TYR A 456 7.91 -18.12 -17.80
C TYR A 456 8.60 -17.62 -19.06
N LEU A 457 9.91 -17.42 -18.97
CA LEU A 457 10.74 -17.04 -20.10
C LEU A 457 11.40 -18.28 -20.71
N GLY A 458 11.15 -18.52 -21.99
CA GLY A 458 11.82 -19.57 -22.76
C GLY A 458 13.01 -19.08 -23.59
N ASN A 459 13.53 -19.99 -24.42
CA ASN A 459 14.52 -19.76 -25.47
C ASN A 459 14.10 -18.58 -26.36
N SER A 460 15.11 -17.92 -26.95
CA SER A 460 14.89 -16.79 -27.85
C SER A 460 14.13 -15.62 -27.22
N GLN A 461 14.18 -15.48 -25.89
CA GLN A 461 13.59 -14.35 -25.15
C GLN A 461 12.06 -14.33 -25.23
N GLN A 462 11.45 -15.49 -25.46
CA GLN A 462 10.02 -15.61 -25.69
C GLN A 462 9.29 -15.88 -24.37
N LEU A 463 8.38 -14.99 -23.99
CA LEU A 463 7.40 -15.27 -22.93
C LEU A 463 6.49 -16.42 -23.33
N ARG A 464 6.20 -17.27 -22.37
CA ARG A 464 5.34 -18.45 -22.50
C ARG A 464 4.48 -18.55 -21.25
N TYR A 465 3.34 -19.18 -21.37
CA TYR A 465 2.47 -19.51 -20.25
C TYR A 465 2.34 -21.03 -20.13
N PHE A 466 2.03 -21.50 -18.93
CA PHE A 466 1.90 -22.91 -18.60
C PHE A 466 0.65 -23.15 -17.76
N GLU A 467 -0.21 -24.01 -18.31
CA GLU A 467 -1.47 -24.44 -17.73
C GLU A 467 -1.29 -25.56 -16.73
N ALA A 468 -2.23 -25.62 -15.79
CA ALA A 468 -2.33 -26.72 -14.83
C ALA A 468 -2.50 -28.09 -15.49
N ASP A 469 -3.08 -28.15 -16.70
CA ASP A 469 -3.27 -29.39 -17.46
C ASP A 469 -2.01 -29.88 -18.19
N GLY A 470 -0.92 -29.10 -18.15
CA GLY A 470 0.37 -29.41 -18.78
C GLY A 470 0.61 -28.67 -20.11
N THR A 471 -0.39 -27.97 -20.64
CA THR A 471 -0.28 -27.17 -21.87
C THR A 471 0.66 -25.99 -21.66
N HIS A 472 1.52 -25.68 -22.62
CA HIS A 472 2.35 -24.47 -22.58
C HIS A 472 2.60 -23.92 -23.98
N ASP A 473 2.28 -22.64 -24.16
CA ASP A 473 2.33 -21.97 -25.46
C ASP A 473 3.06 -20.62 -25.37
N PRO A 474 3.62 -20.14 -26.50
CA PRO A 474 4.24 -18.83 -26.53
C PRO A 474 3.18 -17.72 -26.47
N ILE A 475 3.42 -16.69 -25.66
CA ILE A 475 2.65 -15.46 -25.70
C ILE A 475 2.97 -14.71 -27.01
N PRO A 476 2.01 -14.48 -27.92
CA PRO A 476 2.27 -13.84 -29.20
C PRO A 476 2.96 -12.48 -29.06
N ASN A 477 4.07 -12.27 -29.78
CA ASN A 477 4.90 -11.05 -29.69
C ASN A 477 5.58 -10.80 -28.32
N GLY A 478 5.64 -11.80 -27.45
CA GLY A 478 6.26 -11.77 -26.12
C GLY A 478 7.80 -11.81 -26.10
N GLY A 479 8.45 -11.19 -27.07
CA GLY A 479 9.92 -11.07 -27.09
C GLY A 479 10.41 -9.99 -26.12
N VAL A 480 11.09 -10.38 -25.04
CA VAL A 480 11.61 -9.46 -24.01
C VAL A 480 13.05 -9.05 -24.27
N GLY A 481 13.42 -7.84 -23.86
CA GLY A 481 14.80 -7.37 -23.91
C GLY A 481 15.65 -8.02 -22.80
N LEU A 482 16.88 -8.42 -23.14
CA LEU A 482 17.85 -9.02 -22.21
C LEU A 482 19.18 -8.27 -22.08
N ASN A 483 19.22 -7.00 -22.52
CA ASN A 483 20.46 -6.23 -22.62
C ASN A 483 21.16 -6.12 -21.26
N ASN A 484 20.40 -5.87 -20.18
CA ASN A 484 20.95 -5.77 -18.84
C ASN A 484 20.46 -6.89 -17.90
N GLY A 485 19.15 -6.96 -17.64
CA GLY A 485 18.44 -8.03 -16.92
C GLY A 485 17.32 -8.63 -17.77
N ILE A 486 16.33 -9.29 -17.16
CA ILE A 486 15.13 -9.74 -17.88
C ILE A 486 14.09 -8.62 -17.86
N GLY A 487 13.74 -8.08 -19.02
CA GLY A 487 12.73 -7.03 -19.17
C GLY A 487 11.29 -7.50 -19.00
N ALA A 488 10.94 -8.14 -17.88
CA ALA A 488 9.59 -8.59 -17.58
C ALA A 488 9.29 -8.47 -16.08
N GLY A 489 8.02 -8.24 -15.74
CA GLY A 489 7.48 -8.26 -14.38
C GLY A 489 6.31 -9.23 -14.25
N ALA A 490 5.83 -9.39 -13.03
CA ALA A 490 4.68 -10.25 -12.75
C ALA A 490 3.43 -9.81 -13.54
N PRO A 491 2.61 -10.76 -14.04
CA PRO A 491 1.29 -10.44 -14.58
C PRO A 491 0.46 -9.61 -13.62
N VAL A 492 -0.29 -8.65 -14.16
CA VAL A 492 -1.12 -7.75 -13.36
C VAL A 492 -2.32 -7.24 -14.15
N ASP A 493 -3.49 -7.28 -13.54
CA ASP A 493 -4.68 -6.59 -14.02
C ASP A 493 -4.68 -5.13 -13.53
N LEU A 494 -4.37 -4.21 -14.45
CA LEU A 494 -4.39 -2.77 -14.19
C LEU A 494 -5.75 -2.14 -14.48
N ASN A 495 -6.58 -2.74 -15.34
CA ASN A 495 -7.83 -2.13 -15.80
C ASN A 495 -9.09 -2.77 -15.19
N GLY A 496 -8.92 -3.76 -14.34
CA GLY A 496 -10.01 -4.46 -13.64
C GLY A 496 -10.88 -5.28 -14.58
N ASP A 497 -10.36 -5.69 -15.75
CA ASP A 497 -11.11 -6.50 -16.71
C ASP A 497 -11.04 -8.01 -16.45
N GLY A 498 -10.28 -8.41 -15.42
CA GLY A 498 -10.08 -9.79 -15.02
C GLY A 498 -9.09 -10.54 -15.89
N VAL A 499 -8.34 -9.87 -16.78
CA VAL A 499 -7.27 -10.47 -17.57
C VAL A 499 -5.94 -9.80 -17.23
N ASP A 500 -5.01 -10.57 -16.70
CA ASP A 500 -3.70 -10.07 -16.35
C ASP A 500 -2.87 -9.75 -17.59
N ARG A 501 -1.92 -8.82 -17.44
CA ARG A 501 -0.96 -8.44 -18.48
C ARG A 501 0.43 -8.39 -17.88
N VAL A 502 1.40 -8.96 -18.59
CA VAL A 502 2.81 -8.87 -18.23
C VAL A 502 3.35 -7.49 -18.61
N PRO A 503 3.85 -6.69 -17.66
CA PRO A 503 4.66 -5.52 -17.98
C PRO A 503 6.01 -6.01 -18.52
N MET A 504 6.39 -5.57 -19.72
CA MET A 504 7.63 -6.01 -20.36
C MET A 504 8.34 -4.89 -21.12
N VAL A 505 9.66 -4.99 -21.13
CA VAL A 505 10.56 -4.12 -21.90
C VAL A 505 11.04 -4.90 -23.12
N ASP A 506 10.83 -4.38 -24.33
CA ASP A 506 11.27 -5.04 -25.56
C ASP A 506 12.78 -4.81 -25.83
N GLY A 507 13.33 -5.51 -26.83
CA GLY A 507 14.74 -5.35 -27.25
C GLY A 507 15.10 -3.95 -27.79
N SER A 508 14.11 -3.06 -27.98
CA SER A 508 14.28 -1.66 -28.37
C SER A 508 14.07 -0.69 -27.18
N ASN A 509 14.06 -1.21 -25.94
CA ASN A 509 13.88 -0.44 -24.72
C ASN A 509 12.53 0.30 -24.63
N ASN A 510 11.47 -0.25 -25.22
CA ASN A 510 10.10 0.25 -25.04
C ASN A 510 9.37 -0.58 -23.95
N LEU A 511 8.55 0.07 -23.14
CA LEU A 511 7.69 -0.57 -22.14
C LEU A 511 6.33 -0.91 -22.76
N HIS A 512 5.85 -2.13 -22.50
CA HIS A 512 4.58 -2.65 -22.98
C HIS A 512 3.83 -3.39 -21.87
N LEU A 513 2.52 -3.50 -22.04
CA LEU A 513 1.69 -4.51 -21.39
C LEU A 513 1.33 -5.57 -22.43
N ILE A 514 1.44 -6.85 -22.09
CA ILE A 514 1.17 -7.94 -23.02
C ILE A 514 0.40 -9.08 -22.35
N ASN A 515 -0.56 -9.64 -23.07
CA ASN A 515 -1.21 -10.90 -22.73
C ASN A 515 -1.31 -11.78 -23.99
N THR A 516 -2.03 -12.90 -23.96
CA THR A 516 -2.12 -13.78 -25.14
C THR A 516 -2.80 -13.12 -26.34
N ASN A 517 -3.62 -12.10 -26.10
CA ASN A 517 -4.48 -11.46 -27.09
C ASN A 517 -3.97 -10.09 -27.56
N THR A 518 -3.24 -9.36 -26.71
CA THR A 518 -2.93 -7.94 -26.90
C THR A 518 -1.48 -7.64 -26.54
N LYS A 519 -0.92 -6.64 -27.23
CA LYS A 519 0.35 -6.01 -26.90
C LYS A 519 0.21 -4.50 -27.04
N GLU A 520 0.20 -3.81 -25.91
CA GLU A 520 0.06 -2.37 -25.84
C GLU A 520 1.40 -1.73 -25.48
N LYS A 521 1.79 -0.70 -26.22
CA LYS A 521 3.00 0.06 -25.92
C LYS A 521 2.66 1.21 -25.00
N ILE A 522 3.23 1.21 -23.80
CA ILE A 522 3.05 2.25 -22.78
C ILE A 522 4.05 3.39 -23.00
N LEU A 523 5.35 3.06 -23.06
CA LEU A 523 6.41 4.06 -23.23
C LEU A 523 7.37 3.70 -24.36
N SER A 524 7.89 4.72 -25.05
CA SER A 524 8.90 4.55 -26.12
C SER A 524 10.32 4.91 -25.65
N GLY A 525 11.28 4.00 -25.83
CA GLY A 525 12.71 4.15 -25.49
C GLY A 525 12.97 4.34 -23.99
N ASN A 526 14.23 4.57 -23.59
CA ASN A 526 14.63 5.00 -22.23
C ASN A 526 13.97 4.20 -21.08
N VAL A 527 13.83 2.90 -21.25
CA VAL A 527 13.48 1.94 -20.20
C VAL A 527 14.54 0.84 -20.29
N ALA A 528 15.31 0.64 -19.22
CA ALA A 528 16.32 -0.40 -19.22
C ALA A 528 15.65 -1.77 -19.37
N ALA A 529 16.25 -2.66 -20.17
CA ALA A 529 15.79 -4.04 -20.28
C ALA A 529 16.17 -4.80 -19.00
N THR A 530 15.37 -4.61 -17.96
CA THR A 530 15.50 -5.13 -16.60
C THR A 530 14.12 -5.40 -16.03
N PRO A 531 14.01 -6.13 -14.91
CA PRO A 531 12.73 -6.37 -14.26
C PRO A 531 11.99 -5.05 -13.98
N VAL A 532 10.67 -5.10 -14.16
CA VAL A 532 9.70 -4.01 -13.97
C VAL A 532 8.61 -4.51 -13.03
N THR A 533 7.90 -3.62 -12.36
CA THR A 533 6.81 -4.00 -11.46
C THR A 533 5.67 -3.00 -11.52
N ALA A 534 4.50 -3.37 -11.02
CA ALA A 534 3.36 -2.49 -10.89
C ALA A 534 3.18 -2.10 -9.42
N PHE A 535 3.04 -0.80 -9.15
CA PHE A 535 2.96 -0.28 -7.80
C PHE A 535 2.21 1.05 -7.81
N ASP A 536 1.34 1.26 -6.83
CA ASP A 536 0.68 2.55 -6.58
C ASP A 536 1.69 3.47 -5.87
N VAL A 537 2.41 4.25 -6.67
CA VAL A 537 3.50 5.13 -6.24
C VAL A 537 2.96 6.40 -5.61
N ASP A 538 1.85 6.95 -6.11
CA ASP A 538 1.34 8.26 -5.67
C ASP A 538 0.08 8.19 -4.80
N GLY A 539 -0.42 6.99 -4.53
CA GLY A 539 -1.47 6.70 -3.56
C GLY A 539 -2.88 7.03 -4.07
N ASP A 540 -3.07 7.13 -5.39
CA ASP A 540 -4.36 7.46 -5.98
C ASP A 540 -5.26 6.23 -6.19
N GLY A 541 -4.74 5.03 -5.93
CA GLY A 541 -5.43 3.75 -6.05
C GLY A 541 -5.35 3.14 -7.45
N GLU A 542 -4.76 3.82 -8.43
CA GLU A 542 -4.29 3.24 -9.68
C GLU A 542 -2.84 2.72 -9.49
N ARG A 543 -2.38 1.83 -10.38
CA ARG A 543 -1.03 1.26 -10.28
C ARG A 543 -0.18 1.75 -11.44
N GLU A 544 0.99 2.27 -11.14
CA GLU A 544 1.98 2.72 -12.11
C GLU A 544 2.96 1.59 -12.44
N LEU A 545 3.59 1.69 -13.61
CA LEU A 545 4.67 0.77 -13.96
C LEU A 545 6.01 1.33 -13.53
N VAL A 546 6.61 0.73 -12.51
CA VAL A 546 7.93 1.09 -11.98
C VAL A 546 9.02 0.37 -12.78
N TYR A 547 10.04 1.12 -13.18
CA TYR A 547 11.12 0.65 -14.03
C TYR A 547 12.44 1.36 -13.72
N VAL A 548 13.55 0.82 -14.25
CA VAL A 548 14.87 1.43 -14.15
C VAL A 548 15.24 2.12 -15.46
N ASP A 549 15.79 3.33 -15.39
CA ASP A 549 16.41 4.04 -16.51
C ASP A 549 17.66 4.76 -16.03
N ASN A 550 18.80 4.53 -16.70
CA ASN A 550 20.11 5.07 -16.30
C ASN A 550 20.44 4.90 -14.80
N GLN A 551 20.13 3.72 -14.24
CA GLN A 551 20.30 3.37 -12.82
C GLN A 551 19.40 4.14 -11.84
N GLU A 552 18.42 4.92 -12.32
CA GLU A 552 17.41 5.55 -11.48
C GLU A 552 16.09 4.78 -11.55
N VAL A 553 15.41 4.67 -10.42
CA VAL A 553 14.03 4.15 -10.37
C VAL A 553 13.08 5.26 -10.82
N LYS A 554 12.20 4.91 -11.76
CA LYS A 554 11.19 5.79 -12.36
C LYS A 554 9.88 5.04 -12.46
N TYR A 555 8.81 5.75 -12.72
CA TYR A 555 7.51 5.13 -12.95
C TYR A 555 6.78 5.76 -14.14
N ALA A 556 5.93 4.96 -14.77
CA ALA A 556 5.00 5.37 -15.81
C ALA A 556 3.63 5.57 -15.16
N ASP A 557 3.21 6.81 -15.08
CA ASP A 557 1.92 7.26 -14.52
C ASP A 557 0.85 7.34 -15.61
N ASP A 558 -0.43 7.21 -15.25
CA ASP A 558 -1.59 7.16 -16.15
C ASP A 558 -1.40 6.09 -17.25
N VAL A 559 -1.06 4.87 -16.81
CA VAL A 559 -0.66 3.73 -17.68
C VAL A 559 -1.72 3.41 -18.73
N LEU A 560 -3.00 3.46 -18.34
CA LEU A 560 -4.15 3.12 -19.19
C LEU A 560 -4.70 4.32 -19.99
N GLY A 561 -4.23 5.53 -19.69
CA GLY A 561 -4.63 6.76 -20.37
C GLY A 561 -3.52 7.34 -21.23
N SER A 562 -2.88 8.40 -20.74
CA SER A 562 -1.81 9.13 -21.42
C SER A 562 -0.50 9.02 -20.66
N PRO A 563 0.24 7.90 -20.82
CA PRO A 563 1.32 7.57 -19.92
C PRO A 563 2.43 8.62 -19.90
N THR A 564 2.79 9.06 -18.69
CA THR A 564 3.88 10.03 -18.46
C THR A 564 4.96 9.45 -17.57
N ARG A 565 6.16 10.02 -17.62
CA ARG A 565 7.34 9.49 -16.92
C ARG A 565 7.68 10.39 -15.75
N HIS A 566 7.85 9.79 -14.58
CA HIS A 566 8.27 10.51 -13.38
C HIS A 566 9.43 9.80 -12.68
N PRO A 567 10.31 10.56 -12.00
CA PRO A 567 11.30 9.97 -11.10
C PRO A 567 10.62 9.41 -9.84
N PHE A 568 11.00 8.22 -9.39
CA PHE A 568 10.65 7.73 -8.06
C PHE A 568 11.69 8.24 -7.08
N ASN A 569 11.34 9.29 -6.35
CA ASN A 569 12.24 9.92 -5.39
C ASN A 569 12.08 9.32 -4.00
N ASN A 570 13.16 9.34 -3.23
CA ASN A 570 13.09 9.02 -1.80
C ASN A 570 12.41 10.16 -1.02
N SER A 571 12.14 9.93 0.27
CA SER A 571 11.48 10.89 1.17
C SER A 571 12.20 12.24 1.33
N THR A 572 13.46 12.35 0.88
CA THR A 572 14.22 13.61 0.87
C THR A 572 14.20 14.33 -0.48
N GLY A 573 13.47 13.81 -1.46
CA GLY A 573 13.41 14.32 -2.83
C GLY A 573 14.61 13.93 -3.72
N GLY A 574 15.46 13.00 -3.27
CA GLY A 574 16.60 12.49 -4.04
C GLY A 574 16.22 11.28 -4.89
N ALA A 575 16.86 11.12 -6.05
CA ALA A 575 16.64 9.96 -6.91
C ALA A 575 17.03 8.64 -6.21
N ILE A 576 16.18 7.63 -6.35
CA ILE A 576 16.48 6.27 -5.91
C ILE A 576 17.31 5.59 -6.99
N THR A 577 18.44 5.01 -6.60
CA THR A 577 19.33 4.31 -7.54
C THR A 577 19.21 2.80 -7.42
N ALA A 578 19.01 2.14 -8.56
CA ALA A 578 18.84 0.70 -8.65
C ALA A 578 19.89 0.07 -9.59
N ASP A 579 20.28 -1.16 -9.26
CA ASP A 579 21.16 -1.98 -10.08
C ASP A 579 20.49 -2.31 -11.41
N GLY A 580 21.19 -1.99 -12.48
CA GLY A 580 20.69 -2.20 -13.84
C GLY A 580 20.62 -3.65 -14.27
N GLN A 581 20.94 -4.66 -13.45
CA GLN A 581 20.71 -6.08 -13.78
C GLN A 581 19.53 -6.64 -13.01
N THR A 582 19.42 -6.37 -11.70
CA THR A 582 18.29 -6.85 -10.89
C THR A 582 17.00 -6.09 -11.13
N GLY A 583 17.07 -4.82 -11.56
CA GLY A 583 15.89 -3.99 -11.79
C GLY A 583 15.07 -3.75 -10.52
N VAL A 584 13.75 -3.77 -10.67
CA VAL A 584 12.76 -3.66 -9.60
C VAL A 584 11.79 -4.85 -9.64
N ALA A 585 11.26 -5.23 -8.49
CA ALA A 585 10.24 -6.27 -8.34
C ALA A 585 9.14 -5.82 -7.39
#